data_AF-A0A317SAR8-F1
#
_entry.id   AF-A0A317SAR8-F1
#
_cell.length_a   1.000
_cell.length_b   1.000
_cell.length_c   1.000
_cell.angle_alpha   90.00
_cell.angle_beta   90.00
_cell.angle_gamma   90.00
#
_symmetry.space_group_name_H-M   'P 1'
#
loop_
_entity.id
_entity.type
_entity.pdbx_description
1 polymer ?
#
loop_
_entity_poly.entity_id
_entity_poly.type
_entity_poly.pdbx_seq_one_letter_code
_entity_poly.pdbx_strand_id
1 'polypeptide(L)'
;NEAMFTQSSSRWSNNDTRFTWLSEFFHPHTQSPKPNVYRLFLIDGHSSHLTYEFISFAFHYQSWLLCFHCHAIHRLQPPNICIFSLLQCYYG
;
A
#
# COMPACT_ATOMS: atom_id res chain seq x y z
N ASN A 1 11.05 15.13 4.69
CA ASN A 1 11.45 13.93 3.94
C ASN A 1 12.23 13.02 4.85
N GLU A 2 11.52 12.21 5.64
CA GLU A 2 12.12 11.17 6.47
C GLU A 2 11.69 9.81 5.90
N ALA A 3 12.64 8.90 5.75
CA ALA A 3 12.36 7.52 5.36
C ALA A 3 12.40 6.65 6.61
N MET A 4 11.32 5.91 6.87
CA MET A 4 11.23 4.96 7.99
C MET A 4 11.37 3.54 7.47
N PHE A 5 12.18 2.74 8.17
CA PHE A 5 12.41 1.34 7.87
C PHE A 5 11.99 0.50 9.07
N THR A 6 11.30 -0.59 8.81
CA THR A 6 10.94 -1.59 9.82
C THR A 6 11.24 -2.98 9.27
N GLN A 7 11.68 -3.89 10.14
CA GLN A 7 12.09 -5.23 9.78
C GLN A 7 11.43 -6.24 10.72
N SER A 8 10.73 -7.22 10.15
CA SER A 8 10.23 -8.36 10.91
C SER A 8 11.38 -9.33 11.22
N SER A 9 11.24 -10.11 12.28
CA SER A 9 12.20 -11.16 12.63
C SER A 9 12.37 -12.22 11.53
N SER A 10 11.34 -12.43 10.71
CA SER A 10 11.39 -13.33 9.55
C SER A 10 12.06 -12.71 8.31
N ARG A 11 12.39 -11.40 8.33
CA ARG A 11 12.86 -10.61 7.18
C ARG A 11 11.87 -10.51 6.01
N TRP A 12 10.62 -10.95 6.21
CA TRP A 12 9.55 -10.85 5.23
C TRP A 12 8.49 -9.85 5.70
N SER A 13 7.88 -9.11 4.78
CA SER A 13 6.71 -8.30 5.09
C SER A 13 5.60 -9.21 5.63
N ASN A 14 5.25 -9.04 6.90
CA ASN A 14 4.14 -9.75 7.54
C ASN A 14 2.93 -8.81 7.68
N ASN A 15 1.79 -9.39 8.05
CA ASN A 15 0.54 -8.64 8.15
C ASN A 15 0.59 -7.56 9.23
N ASP A 16 1.29 -7.82 10.35
CA ASP A 16 1.42 -6.87 11.46
C ASP A 16 2.22 -5.63 11.04
N THR A 17 3.37 -5.83 10.38
CA THR A 17 4.22 -4.74 9.90
C THR A 17 3.46 -3.87 8.90
N ARG A 18 2.63 -4.47 8.05
CA ARG A 18 1.79 -3.75 7.10
C ARG A 18 0.68 -2.97 7.80
N PHE A 19 0.05 -3.56 8.82
CA PHE A 19 -0.98 -2.87 9.60
C PHE A 19 -0.41 -1.68 10.37
N THR A 20 0.72 -1.87 11.09
CA THR A 20 1.46 -0.80 11.77
C THR A 20 1.82 0.32 10.81
N TRP A 21 2.34 -0.01 9.62
CA TRP A 21 2.64 1.00 8.61
C TRP A 21 1.38 1.75 8.15
N LEU A 22 0.24 1.06 7.95
CA LEU A 22 -1.00 1.71 7.55
C LEU A 22 -1.52 2.68 8.64
N SER A 23 -1.55 2.23 9.89
CA SER A 23 -2.19 2.93 10.99
C SER A 23 -1.32 4.06 11.55
N GLU A 24 -0.03 3.83 11.75
CA GLU A 24 0.87 4.77 12.40
C GLU A 24 1.50 5.76 11.43
N PHE A 25 1.66 5.36 10.17
CA PHE A 25 2.39 6.18 9.19
C PHE A 25 1.49 6.64 8.04
N PHE A 26 0.96 5.71 7.25
CA PHE A 26 0.24 6.08 6.04
C PHE A 26 -1.00 6.92 6.33
N HIS A 27 -1.83 6.50 7.30
CA HIS A 27 -3.07 7.19 7.61
C HIS A 27 -2.84 8.64 8.08
N PRO A 28 -1.99 8.92 9.11
CA PRO A 28 -1.74 10.28 9.58
C PRO A 28 -1.11 11.19 8.52
N HIS A 29 -0.20 10.66 7.70
CA HIS A 29 0.53 11.47 6.71
C HIS A 29 -0.25 11.72 5.42
N THR A 30 -1.28 10.93 5.13
CA THR A 30 -2.12 11.09 3.93
C THR A 30 -3.51 11.61 4.23
N GLN A 31 -3.83 11.89 5.51
CA GLN A 31 -5.15 12.39 5.89
C GLN A 31 -5.38 13.76 5.31
N SER A 32 -6.48 13.91 4.58
CA SER A 32 -6.88 15.23 4.11
C SER A 32 -7.32 16.07 5.30
N PRO A 33 -6.89 17.34 5.39
CA PRO A 33 -7.42 18.27 6.39
C PRO A 33 -8.89 18.64 6.13
N LYS A 34 -9.45 18.26 4.95
CA LYS A 34 -10.85 18.50 4.60
C LYS A 34 -11.71 17.29 4.98
N PRO A 35 -12.87 17.50 5.62
CA PRO A 35 -13.82 16.42 5.88
C PRO A 35 -14.37 15.83 4.56
N ASN A 36 -14.75 14.55 4.58
CA ASN A 36 -15.39 13.82 3.47
C ASN A 36 -14.55 13.61 2.20
N VAL A 37 -13.22 13.68 2.29
CA VAL A 37 -12.35 13.28 1.17
C VAL A 37 -12.05 11.79 1.28
N TYR A 38 -12.58 11.01 0.34
CA TYR A 38 -12.25 9.60 0.20
C TYR A 38 -10.86 9.40 -0.38
N ARG A 39 -10.14 8.42 0.16
CA ARG A 39 -8.83 7.99 -0.36
C ARG A 39 -8.98 6.65 -1.05
N LEU A 40 -8.22 6.44 -2.12
CA LEU A 40 -8.13 5.15 -2.79
C LEU A 40 -6.75 4.56 -2.53
N PHE A 41 -6.73 3.35 -2.00
CA PHE A 41 -5.52 2.59 -1.70
C PHE A 41 -5.44 1.41 -2.66
N LEU A 42 -4.43 1.45 -3.53
CA LEU A 42 -4.17 0.45 -4.56
C LEU A 42 -3.22 -0.62 -3.99
N ILE A 43 -3.68 -1.87 -3.92
CA ILE A 43 -2.89 -2.99 -3.40
C ILE A 43 -2.61 -3.95 -4.55
N ASP A 44 -1.37 -4.45 -4.62
CA ASP A 44 -1.06 -5.58 -5.49
C ASP A 44 -1.93 -6.79 -5.12
N GLY A 45 -2.23 -7.63 -6.12
CA GLY A 45 -3.25 -8.66 -5.97
C GLY A 45 -2.93 -9.80 -5.01
N HIS A 46 -1.86 -9.67 -4.24
CA HIS A 46 -1.39 -10.68 -3.31
C HIS A 46 -2.33 -10.75 -2.10
N SER A 47 -3.44 -11.45 -2.33
CA SER A 47 -4.62 -11.54 -1.48
C SER A 47 -4.33 -12.15 -0.09
N SER A 48 -3.17 -12.81 0.08
CA SER A 48 -2.75 -13.38 1.37
C SER A 48 -2.42 -12.34 2.45
N HIS A 49 -2.46 -11.04 2.13
CA HIS A 49 -2.05 -9.96 3.03
C HIS A 49 -3.16 -8.94 3.35
N LEU A 50 -4.41 -9.28 3.09
CA LEU A 50 -5.58 -8.46 3.45
C LEU A 50 -6.26 -9.06 4.67
N THR A 51 -5.77 -8.71 5.86
CA THR A 51 -6.44 -9.12 7.11
C THR A 51 -7.74 -8.35 7.30
N TYR A 52 -8.67 -8.94 8.05
CA TYR A 52 -9.92 -8.27 8.43
C TYR A 52 -9.65 -6.92 9.12
N GLU A 53 -8.68 -6.88 10.02
CA GLU A 53 -8.28 -5.66 10.75
C GLU A 53 -7.82 -4.56 9.80
N PHE A 54 -7.04 -4.91 8.78
CA PHE A 54 -6.57 -3.97 7.77
C PHE A 54 -7.73 -3.39 6.96
N ILE A 55 -8.66 -4.24 6.51
CA ILE A 55 -9.84 -3.82 5.74
C ILE A 55 -10.77 -2.95 6.60
N SER A 56 -11.03 -3.39 7.84
CA SER A 56 -11.87 -2.67 8.79
C SER A 56 -11.31 -1.28 9.10
N PHE A 57 -9.99 -1.19 9.32
CA PHE A 57 -9.31 0.08 9.54
C PHE A 57 -9.43 1.00 8.31
N ALA A 58 -9.12 0.50 7.13
CA ALA A 58 -9.22 1.29 5.90
C ALA A 58 -10.65 1.82 5.67
N PHE A 59 -11.66 0.97 5.87
CA PHE A 59 -13.07 1.35 5.76
C PHE A 59 -13.48 2.42 6.78
N HIS A 60 -13.09 2.25 8.05
CA HIS A 60 -13.38 3.21 9.12
C HIS A 60 -12.81 4.61 8.82
N TYR A 61 -11.64 4.67 8.20
CA TYR A 61 -10.95 5.91 7.86
C TYR A 61 -11.17 6.38 6.42
N GLN A 62 -12.31 6.01 5.82
CA GLN A 62 -12.76 6.45 4.48
C GLN A 62 -11.73 6.20 3.37
N SER A 63 -11.00 5.08 3.48
CA SER A 63 -10.00 4.64 2.52
C SER A 63 -10.51 3.40 1.79
N TRP A 64 -10.86 3.56 0.51
CA TRP A 64 -11.28 2.50 -0.37
C TRP A 64 -10.09 1.62 -0.74
N LEU A 65 -10.27 0.31 -0.68
CA LEU A 65 -9.25 -0.65 -1.09
C LEU A 65 -9.58 -1.15 -2.50
N LEU A 66 -8.66 -0.95 -3.45
CA LEU A 66 -8.72 -1.60 -4.76
C LEU A 66 -7.56 -2.58 -4.86
N CYS A 67 -7.90 -3.87 -4.91
CA CYS A 67 -6.92 -4.94 -5.03
C CYS A 67 -6.91 -5.42 -6.49
N PHE A 68 -5.73 -5.40 -7.13
CA PHE A 68 -5.59 -5.95 -8.48
C PHE A 68 -5.75 -7.48 -8.45
N HIS A 69 -6.08 -8.12 -9.56
CA HIS A 69 -6.05 -9.59 -9.61
C HIS A 69 -4.58 -10.06 -9.61
N CYS A 70 -4.26 -11.14 -8.89
CA CYS A 70 -2.88 -11.69 -8.71
C CYS A 70 -2.08 -11.88 -10.01
N HIS A 71 -2.74 -11.91 -11.17
CA HIS A 71 -2.12 -12.13 -12.49
C HIS A 71 -2.15 -10.90 -13.43
N ALA A 72 -2.67 -9.75 -12.99
CA ALA A 72 -2.76 -8.52 -13.78
C ALA A 72 -1.51 -7.59 -13.67
N ILE A 73 -0.53 -7.98 -12.86
CA ILE A 73 0.62 -7.14 -12.48
C ILE A 73 1.57 -6.84 -13.65
N HIS A 74 1.71 -7.79 -14.59
CA HIS A 74 2.67 -7.66 -15.70
C HIS A 74 2.24 -6.68 -16.80
N ARG A 75 0.99 -6.19 -16.80
CA ARG A 75 0.51 -5.23 -17.82
C ARG A 75 -0.22 -4.00 -17.30
N LEU A 76 -0.65 -3.98 -16.03
CA LEU A 76 -1.61 -2.96 -15.57
C LEU A 76 -1.24 -2.23 -14.28
N GLN A 77 -0.10 -2.51 -13.64
CA GLN A 77 0.29 -1.71 -12.47
C GLN A 77 0.94 -0.39 -12.92
N PRO A 78 0.30 0.77 -12.67
CA PRO A 78 0.84 2.07 -13.05
C PRO A 78 2.26 2.32 -12.50
N PRO A 79 2.62 1.87 -11.28
CA PRO A 79 4.00 1.98 -10.80
C PRO A 79 5.01 1.21 -11.66
N ASN A 80 4.67 -0.01 -12.09
CA ASN A 80 5.57 -0.87 -12.87
C ASN A 80 5.77 -0.37 -14.30
N ILE A 81 4.72 0.18 -14.92
CA ILE A 81 4.77 0.63 -16.32
C ILE A 81 5.39 2.02 -16.44
N CYS A 82 5.30 2.84 -15.39
CA CYS A 82 5.72 4.23 -15.43
C CYS A 82 6.99 4.49 -14.59
N ILE A 83 6.92 4.34 -13.27
CA ILE A 83 8.00 4.77 -12.38
C ILE A 83 9.14 3.75 -12.37
N PHE A 84 8.83 2.46 -12.19
CA PHE A 84 9.84 1.41 -12.09
C PHE A 84 10.46 1.08 -13.44
N SER A 85 9.71 1.19 -14.55
CA SER A 85 10.28 1.04 -15.90
C SER A 85 11.32 2.11 -16.22
N LEU A 86 11.03 3.38 -15.88
CA LEU A 86 11.98 4.49 -16.03
C LEU A 86 13.21 4.29 -15.15
N LEU A 87 13.02 3.85 -13.90
CA LEU A 87 14.12 3.54 -13.00
C LEU A 87 15.00 2.41 -13.56
N GLN A 88 14.38 1.37 -14.12
CA GLN A 88 15.08 0.24 -14.73
C GLN A 88 15.85 0.64 -15.98
N CYS A 89 15.32 1.55 -16.82
CA CYS A 89 16.08 2.08 -17.95
C CYS A 89 17.28 2.93 -17.52
N TYR A 90 17.21 3.59 -16.36
CA TYR A 90 18.29 4.46 -15.88
C TYR A 90 19.40 3.70 -15.15
N TYR A 91 19.06 2.65 -14.40
CA TYR A 91 20.01 1.87 -13.60
C TYR A 91 20.32 0.46 -14.14
N GLY A 92 19.65 0.05 -15.23
CA GLY A 92 19.77 -1.27 -15.85
C GLY A 92 20.88 -1.37 -16.90
#